data_AF-A0A7Y8I330-F1
#
_entry.id   AF-A0A7Y8I330-F1
#
_cell.length_a   1.000
_cell.length_b   1.000
_cell.length_c   1.000
_cell.angle_alpha   90.00
_cell.angle_beta   90.00
_cell.angle_gamma   90.00
#
_symmetry.space_group_name_H-M   'P 1'
#
loop_
_entity.id
_entity.type
_entity.pdbx_description
1 polymer ?
#
loop_
_entity_poly.entity_id
_entity_poly.type
_entity_poly.pdbx_seq_one_letter_code
_entity_poly.pdbx_strand_id
1 'polypeptide(L)'
;MPTRRKFLAALFAHSGPCFVICGFDGRVLKQGGFCGQNPPGSTIKPLIATLLNPALRFPCLRKLRLSGLRLDCSHAPIPGALDLETALAASCNSWFAQASRRLEPTAVMRLIQAEGGQAGAARTRDELALQVLGLHAVFFTPAALARAYVRLRHSASPAIRRGLEGAVTYGTASQSPGTPILLAGKTG
;
A
#
# COMPACT_ATOMS: atom_id res chain seq x y z
N MET A 1 4.76 -26.52 12.65
CA MET A 1 3.87 -25.33 12.68
C MET A 1 4.13 -24.53 13.96
N PRO A 2 4.45 -23.23 13.91
CA PRO A 2 4.49 -22.41 15.11
C PRO A 2 3.07 -22.32 15.67
N THR A 3 2.90 -22.67 16.95
CA THR A 3 1.62 -22.55 17.64
C THR A 3 1.20 -21.08 17.74
N ARG A 4 -0.11 -20.79 17.82
CA ARG A 4 -0.63 -19.41 18.04
C ARG A 4 0.14 -18.65 19.14
N ARG A 5 0.58 -19.35 20.20
CA ARG A 5 1.43 -18.81 21.28
C ARG A 5 2.81 -18.32 20.81
N LYS A 6 3.50 -19.05 19.92
CA LYS A 6 4.81 -18.64 19.39
C LYS A 6 4.72 -17.43 18.46
N PHE A 7 3.64 -17.34 17.67
CA PHE A 7 3.36 -16.16 16.83
C PHE A 7 3.08 -14.92 17.68
N LEU A 8 2.22 -15.04 18.69
CA LEU A 8 1.96 -13.97 19.66
C LEU A 8 3.26 -13.55 20.37
N ALA A 9 4.08 -14.50 20.84
CA ALA A 9 5.35 -14.19 21.50
C ALA A 9 6.32 -13.41 20.59
N ALA A 10 6.42 -13.76 19.30
CA ALA A 10 7.24 -13.02 18.33
C ALA A 10 6.69 -11.60 18.05
N LEU A 11 5.36 -11.44 17.99
CA LEU A 11 4.69 -10.13 17.91
C LEU A 11 4.97 -9.25 19.15
N PHE A 12 4.98 -9.86 20.33
CA PHE A 12 5.31 -9.15 21.57
C PHE A 12 6.82 -8.89 21.74
N ALA A 13 7.69 -9.61 21.04
CA ALA A 13 9.13 -9.35 21.01
C ALA A 13 9.54 -8.22 20.06
N HIS A 14 8.67 -7.79 19.14
CA HIS A 14 9.00 -6.71 18.21
C HIS A 14 9.22 -5.38 18.95
N SER A 15 10.39 -4.80 18.75
CA SER A 15 10.83 -3.50 19.22
C SER A 15 11.36 -2.71 18.02
N GLY A 16 10.63 -1.66 17.65
CA GLY A 16 11.01 -0.71 16.61
C GLY A 16 10.73 0.71 17.05
N PRO A 17 11.32 1.73 16.40
CA PRO A 17 11.17 3.13 16.78
C PRO A 17 9.73 3.65 16.64
N CYS A 18 8.91 3.01 15.80
CA CYS A 18 7.46 3.20 15.74
C CYS A 18 6.81 1.95 15.11
N PHE A 19 5.86 1.32 15.79
CA PHE A 19 5.08 0.20 15.24
C PHE A 19 3.68 0.13 15.83
N VAL A 20 2.75 -0.47 15.07
CA VAL A 20 1.39 -0.79 15.51
C VAL A 20 1.00 -2.16 15.01
N ILE A 21 0.42 -2.96 15.90
CA ILE A 21 -0.11 -4.29 15.63
C ILE A 21 -1.61 -4.25 15.95
N CYS A 22 -2.43 -4.55 14.96
CA CYS A 22 -3.88 -4.68 15.12
C CYS A 22 -4.32 -6.14 15.09
N GLY A 23 -5.37 -6.45 15.84
CA GLY A 23 -6.14 -7.67 15.68
C GLY A 23 -6.96 -7.66 14.39
N PHE A 24 -7.55 -8.80 14.04
CA PHE A 24 -8.43 -8.91 12.87
C PHE A 24 -9.73 -8.10 13.01
N ASP A 25 -10.06 -7.66 14.22
CA ASP A 25 -11.16 -6.75 14.55
C ASP A 25 -10.76 -5.26 14.46
N GLY A 26 -9.51 -4.97 14.12
CA GLY A 26 -8.96 -3.61 14.04
C GLY A 26 -8.57 -3.00 15.38
N ARG A 27 -8.74 -3.71 16.50
CA ARG A 27 -8.27 -3.23 17.82
C ARG A 27 -6.75 -3.25 17.86
N VAL A 28 -6.14 -2.20 18.41
CA VAL A 28 -4.69 -2.17 18.64
C VAL A 28 -4.36 -3.16 19.75
N LEU A 29 -3.54 -4.17 19.42
CA LEU A 29 -3.05 -5.16 20.37
C LEU A 29 -1.73 -4.73 21.00
N LYS A 30 -0.89 -4.05 20.21
CA LYS A 30 0.39 -3.52 20.67
C LYS A 30 0.79 -2.31 19.83
N GLN A 31 1.37 -1.31 20.46
CA GLN A 31 2.04 -0.21 19.80
C GLN A 31 3.30 0.15 20.58
N GLY A 32 4.29 0.72 19.91
CA GLY A 32 5.51 1.21 20.56
C GLY A 32 6.10 2.35 19.77
N GLY A 33 6.81 3.23 20.47
CA GLY A 33 7.35 4.46 19.90
C GLY A 33 6.31 5.57 19.71
N PHE A 34 6.78 6.77 19.35
CA PHE A 34 5.91 7.89 18.99
C PHE A 34 5.65 7.87 17.47
N CYS A 35 4.40 7.63 17.10
CA CYS A 35 3.99 7.43 15.71
C CYS A 35 3.18 8.63 15.21
N GLY A 36 3.87 9.68 14.78
CA GLY A 36 3.24 10.86 14.16
C GLY A 36 2.55 10.55 12.83
N GLN A 37 1.78 11.52 12.33
CA GLN A 37 1.23 11.44 10.98
C GLN A 37 2.32 11.66 9.94
N ASN A 38 2.37 10.78 8.94
CA ASN A 38 3.35 10.86 7.86
C ASN A 38 2.69 10.54 6.51
N PRO A 39 3.25 11.02 5.40
CA PRO A 39 2.88 10.53 4.08
C PRO A 39 3.06 9.01 4.01
N PRO A 40 2.03 8.25 3.58
CA PRO A 40 2.09 6.79 3.56
C PRO A 40 2.97 6.23 2.44
N GLY A 41 3.35 7.05 1.46
CA GLY A 41 4.07 6.59 0.28
C GLY A 41 3.35 5.43 -0.40
N SER A 42 4.10 4.44 -0.88
CA SER A 42 3.54 3.32 -1.62
C SER A 42 2.64 2.38 -0.80
N THR A 43 2.60 2.52 0.53
CA THR A 43 1.70 1.72 1.38
C THR A 43 0.22 2.07 1.19
N ILE A 44 -0.10 3.21 0.54
CA ILE A 44 -1.50 3.57 0.23
C ILE A 44 -2.06 2.87 -1.00
N LYS A 45 -1.20 2.40 -1.91
CA LYS A 45 -1.59 1.83 -3.21
C LYS A 45 -2.64 0.71 -3.14
N PRO A 46 -2.61 -0.21 -2.14
CA PRO A 46 -3.65 -1.23 -2.01
C PRO A 46 -5.03 -0.64 -1.71
N LEU A 47 -5.11 0.48 -0.97
CA LEU A 47 -6.35 1.20 -0.75
C LEU A 47 -6.83 1.83 -2.05
N ILE A 48 -5.93 2.54 -2.77
CA ILE A 48 -6.26 3.16 -4.06
C ILE A 48 -6.72 2.12 -5.09
N ALA A 49 -6.14 0.93 -5.07
CA ALA A 49 -6.50 -0.17 -5.94
C ALA A 49 -7.98 -0.57 -5.83
N THR A 50 -8.66 -0.28 -4.71
CA THR A 50 -10.10 -0.56 -4.55
C THR A 50 -10.99 0.32 -5.44
N LEU A 51 -10.49 1.46 -5.91
CA LEU A 51 -11.20 2.36 -6.84
C LEU A 51 -10.92 2.05 -8.31
N LEU A 52 -10.01 1.12 -8.61
CA LEU A 52 -9.55 0.85 -9.96
C LEU A 52 -10.20 -0.39 -10.56
N ASN A 53 -10.45 -0.34 -11.87
CA ASN A 53 -10.85 -1.52 -12.63
C ASN A 53 -9.65 -2.50 -12.74
N PRO A 54 -9.76 -3.75 -12.26
CA PRO A 54 -8.67 -4.73 -12.31
C PRO A 54 -8.27 -5.15 -13.73
N ALA A 55 -9.12 -4.89 -14.74
CA ALA A 55 -8.82 -5.13 -16.15
C ALA A 55 -7.88 -4.08 -16.76
N LEU A 56 -7.56 -2.99 -16.06
CA LEU A 56 -6.59 -2.00 -16.55
C LEU A 56 -5.22 -2.65 -16.78
N ARG A 57 -4.59 -2.25 -17.89
CA ARG A 57 -3.27 -2.71 -18.31
C ARG A 57 -2.47 -1.50 -18.77
N PHE A 58 -1.28 -1.30 -18.19
CA PHE A 58 -0.37 -0.22 -18.59
C PHE A 58 1.08 -0.71 -18.61
N PRO A 59 1.89 -0.28 -19.59
CA PRO A 59 3.32 -0.54 -19.54
C PRO A 59 3.96 0.23 -18.37
N CYS A 60 4.99 -0.35 -17.77
CA CYS A 60 5.85 0.38 -16.83
C CYS A 60 6.92 1.15 -17.60
N LEU A 61 6.83 2.49 -17.58
CA LEU A 61 7.83 3.35 -18.25
C LEU A 61 9.15 3.44 -17.48
N ARG A 62 9.20 2.88 -16.26
CA ARG A 62 10.28 2.95 -15.25
C ARG A 62 10.62 4.36 -14.79
N LYS A 63 10.94 5.27 -15.72
CA LYS A 63 11.20 6.67 -15.44
C LYS A 63 9.89 7.41 -15.26
N LEU A 64 9.74 8.10 -14.13
CA LEU A 64 8.55 8.89 -13.84
C LEU A 64 8.96 10.23 -13.27
N ARG A 65 8.47 11.31 -13.87
CA ARG A 65 8.60 12.66 -13.35
C ARG A 65 7.20 13.26 -13.20
N LEU A 66 6.90 13.80 -12.02
CA LEU A 66 5.64 14.46 -11.71
C LEU A 66 5.96 15.72 -10.91
N SER A 67 5.50 16.89 -11.36
CA SER A 67 5.77 18.18 -10.70
C SER A 67 7.23 18.38 -10.26
N GLY A 68 8.18 18.03 -11.13
CA GLY A 68 9.62 18.14 -10.87
C GLY A 68 10.24 17.03 -10.00
N LEU A 69 9.43 16.17 -9.35
CA LEU A 69 9.91 15.04 -8.56
C LEU A 69 10.29 13.86 -9.45
N ARG A 70 11.39 13.18 -9.13
CA ARG A 70 11.79 11.92 -9.76
C ARG A 70 11.26 10.73 -8.94
N LEU A 71 10.37 9.94 -9.54
CA LEU A 71 9.61 8.86 -8.89
C LEU A 71 9.78 7.53 -9.62
N ASP A 72 11.00 7.25 -10.08
CA ASP A 72 11.33 6.07 -10.86
C ASP A 72 10.93 4.77 -10.14
N CYS A 73 10.52 3.76 -10.91
CA CYS A 73 10.17 2.45 -10.37
C CYS A 73 11.44 1.68 -9.98
N SER A 74 11.45 1.09 -8.78
CA SER A 74 12.60 0.36 -8.23
C SER A 74 12.65 -1.12 -8.62
N HIS A 75 11.58 -1.68 -9.17
CA HIS A 75 11.54 -3.10 -9.55
C HIS A 75 12.37 -3.41 -10.81
N ALA A 76 12.73 -4.68 -10.99
CA ALA A 76 13.36 -5.17 -12.21
C ALA A 76 12.46 -4.92 -13.44
N PRO A 77 13.01 -4.83 -14.67
CA PRO A 77 12.19 -4.68 -15.86
C PRO A 77 11.16 -5.82 -15.96
N ILE A 78 9.91 -5.48 -16.21
CA ILE A 78 8.84 -6.46 -16.45
C ILE A 78 8.34 -6.18 -17.88
N PRO A 79 8.42 -7.15 -18.80
CA PRO A 79 8.02 -6.95 -20.17
C PRO A 79 6.50 -6.81 -20.30
N GLY A 80 6.08 -6.00 -21.28
CA GLY A 80 4.66 -5.83 -21.62
C GLY A 80 3.86 -4.94 -20.67
N ALA A 81 2.54 -4.99 -20.83
CA ALA A 81 1.61 -4.22 -20.02
C ALA A 81 1.32 -4.95 -18.70
N LEU A 82 1.48 -4.25 -17.58
CA LEU A 82 1.22 -4.79 -16.25
C LEU A 82 -0.26 -4.71 -15.92
N ASP A 83 -0.75 -5.73 -15.23
CA ASP A 83 -2.04 -5.72 -14.56
C ASP A 83 -1.95 -5.13 -13.15
N LEU A 84 -3.12 -4.94 -12.52
CA LEU A 84 -3.21 -4.41 -11.17
C LEU A 84 -2.44 -5.29 -10.17
N GLU A 85 -2.54 -6.61 -10.29
CA GLU A 85 -1.89 -7.59 -9.42
C GLU A 85 -0.35 -7.44 -9.47
N THR A 86 0.21 -7.48 -10.68
CA THR A 86 1.65 -7.33 -10.92
C THR A 86 2.14 -5.94 -10.56
N ALA A 87 1.37 -4.90 -10.90
CA ALA A 87 1.72 -3.52 -10.55
C ALA A 87 1.74 -3.30 -9.03
N LEU A 88 0.82 -3.93 -8.29
CA LEU A 88 0.78 -3.85 -6.83
C LEU A 88 1.94 -4.63 -6.20
N ALA A 89 2.20 -5.85 -6.66
CA ALA A 89 3.32 -6.68 -6.22
C ALA A 89 4.67 -5.99 -6.45
N ALA A 90 4.84 -5.35 -7.62
CA ALA A 90 6.04 -4.62 -7.99
C ALA A 90 6.08 -3.19 -7.42
N SER A 91 5.04 -2.72 -6.74
CA SER A 91 4.93 -1.34 -6.25
C SER A 91 5.08 -0.27 -7.36
N CYS A 92 4.66 -0.57 -8.59
CA CYS A 92 4.99 0.21 -9.77
C CYS A 92 4.42 1.65 -9.74
N ASN A 93 5.27 2.67 -9.53
CA ASN A 93 4.85 4.08 -9.54
C ASN A 93 4.25 4.50 -10.89
N SER A 94 4.88 4.08 -11.99
CA SER A 94 4.46 4.44 -13.34
C SER A 94 3.05 3.93 -13.66
N TRP A 95 2.69 2.72 -13.21
CA TRP A 95 1.37 2.15 -13.43
C TRP A 95 0.31 2.90 -12.61
N PHE A 96 0.57 3.16 -11.32
CA PHE A 96 -0.38 3.89 -10.46
C PHE A 96 -0.55 5.36 -10.88
N ALA A 97 0.51 6.01 -11.36
CA ALA A 97 0.43 7.35 -11.94
C ALA A 97 -0.39 7.38 -13.24
N GLN A 98 -0.31 6.35 -14.08
CA GLN A 98 -1.17 6.25 -15.27
C GLN A 98 -2.63 5.95 -14.88
N ALA A 99 -2.82 5.05 -13.92
CA ALA A 99 -4.14 4.66 -13.44
C ALA A 99 -4.90 5.81 -12.76
N SER A 100 -4.19 6.76 -12.13
CA SER A 100 -4.81 7.94 -11.51
C SER A 100 -5.63 8.78 -12.50
N ARG A 101 -5.31 8.73 -13.80
CA ARG A 101 -6.09 9.41 -14.86
C ARG A 101 -7.50 8.87 -15.02
N ARG A 102 -7.78 7.68 -14.47
CA ARG A 102 -9.11 7.04 -14.46
C ARG A 102 -9.89 7.31 -13.17
N LEU A 103 -9.32 8.07 -12.24
CA LEU A 103 -9.91 8.36 -10.94
C LEU A 103 -10.42 9.79 -10.88
N GLU A 104 -11.51 9.95 -10.13
CA GLU A 104 -12.00 11.26 -9.71
C GLU A 104 -11.26 11.71 -8.44
N PRO A 105 -10.73 12.94 -8.38
CA PRO A 105 -10.01 13.44 -7.20
C PRO A 105 -10.82 13.34 -5.91
N THR A 106 -12.12 13.62 -5.97
CA THR A 106 -13.02 13.55 -4.82
C THR A 106 -13.23 12.13 -4.31
N ALA A 107 -13.21 11.12 -5.19
CA ALA A 107 -13.30 9.72 -4.80
C ALA A 107 -12.04 9.26 -4.05
N VAL A 108 -10.86 9.67 -4.51
CA VAL A 108 -9.58 9.39 -3.83
C VAL A 108 -9.55 10.03 -2.45
N MET A 109 -9.90 11.32 -2.35
CA MET A 109 -9.95 12.04 -1.08
C MET A 109 -10.92 11.37 -0.09
N ARG A 110 -12.14 11.04 -0.54
CA ARG A 110 -13.16 10.39 0.31
C ARG A 110 -12.73 9.02 0.79
N LEU A 111 -12.11 8.21 -0.08
CA LEU A 111 -11.56 6.91 0.32
C LEU A 111 -10.53 7.09 1.45
N ILE A 112 -9.57 8.00 1.28
CA ILE A 112 -8.51 8.23 2.26
C ILE A 112 -9.11 8.64 3.62
N GLN A 113 -10.07 9.57 3.61
CA GLN A 113 -10.77 10.03 4.80
C GLN A 113 -11.58 8.91 5.47
N ALA A 114 -12.30 8.11 4.69
CA ALA A 114 -13.06 6.96 5.19
C ALA A 114 -12.15 5.90 5.83
N GLU A 115 -10.92 5.76 5.33
CA GLU A 115 -9.91 4.87 5.90
C GLU A 115 -9.19 5.46 7.13
N GLY A 116 -9.55 6.66 7.57
CA GLY A 116 -8.98 7.33 8.74
C GLY A 116 -7.67 8.06 8.47
N GLY A 117 -7.33 8.25 7.19
CA GLY A 117 -6.26 9.15 6.77
C GLY A 117 -6.75 10.59 6.63
N GLN A 118 -5.80 11.51 6.49
CA GLN A 118 -6.07 12.88 6.10
C GLN A 118 -5.75 13.04 4.62
N ALA A 119 -6.61 13.73 3.88
CA ALA A 119 -6.39 14.07 2.48
C ALA A 119 -6.85 15.51 2.19
N GLY A 120 -6.00 16.27 1.51
CA GLY A 120 -6.36 17.54 0.87
C GLY A 120 -6.94 17.31 -0.53
N ALA A 121 -7.58 18.34 -1.08
CA ALA A 121 -8.11 18.29 -2.44
C ALA A 121 -6.98 18.40 -3.47
N ALA A 122 -6.83 17.38 -4.32
CA ALA A 122 -5.99 17.45 -5.52
C ALA A 122 -6.71 18.28 -6.60
N ARG A 123 -6.07 19.35 -7.05
CA ARG A 123 -6.58 20.33 -8.03
C ARG A 123 -6.05 20.08 -9.44
N THR A 124 -4.92 19.40 -9.56
CA THR A 124 -4.31 19.03 -10.85
C THR A 124 -4.18 17.52 -11.02
N ARG A 125 -3.95 17.08 -12.26
CA ARG A 125 -3.70 15.65 -12.55
C ARG A 125 -2.40 15.16 -11.91
N ASP A 126 -1.38 16.00 -11.84
CA ASP A 126 -0.11 15.68 -11.16
C ASP A 126 -0.31 15.55 -9.64
N GLU A 127 -1.04 16.48 -9.02
CA GLU A 127 -1.37 16.38 -7.59
C GLU A 127 -2.16 15.11 -7.27
N LEU A 128 -3.12 14.73 -8.14
CA LEU A 128 -3.85 13.48 -7.99
C LEU A 128 -2.93 12.27 -8.12
N ALA A 129 -2.03 12.26 -9.12
CA ALA A 129 -1.06 11.18 -9.29
C ALA A 129 -0.14 11.07 -8.07
N LEU A 130 0.37 12.19 -7.54
CA LEU A 130 1.18 12.22 -6.33
C LEU A 130 0.40 11.77 -5.09
N GLN A 131 -0.88 12.13 -4.98
CA GLN A 131 -1.75 11.69 -3.88
C GLN A 131 -2.01 10.17 -3.93
N VAL A 132 -2.26 9.62 -5.13
CA VAL A 132 -2.38 8.17 -5.37
C VAL A 132 -1.08 7.42 -5.03
N LEU A 133 0.07 8.07 -5.17
CA LEU A 133 1.38 7.54 -4.76
C LEU A 133 1.69 7.77 -3.26
N GLY A 134 0.81 8.44 -2.52
CA GLY A 134 0.96 8.67 -1.08
C GLY A 134 1.88 9.85 -0.74
N LEU A 135 2.07 10.81 -1.64
CA LEU A 135 3.08 11.87 -1.52
C LEU A 135 2.51 13.30 -1.43
N HIS A 136 1.31 13.56 -1.95
CA HIS A 136 0.73 14.90 -1.96
C HIS A 136 -0.52 14.99 -1.07
N ALA A 137 -0.44 15.89 -0.08
CA ALA A 137 -1.53 16.23 0.83
C ALA A 137 -2.26 15.00 1.37
N VAL A 138 -1.52 13.96 1.74
CA VAL A 138 -2.06 12.70 2.26
C VAL A 138 -1.21 12.22 3.42
N PHE A 139 -1.85 11.91 4.54
CA PHE A 139 -1.16 11.53 5.77
C PHE A 139 -1.93 10.45 6.51
N PHE A 140 -1.20 9.50 7.09
CA PHE A 140 -1.75 8.49 7.98
C PHE A 140 -0.95 8.45 9.28
N THR A 141 -1.62 8.15 10.39
CA THR A 141 -0.92 7.53 11.51
C THR A 141 -0.72 6.05 11.21
N PRO A 142 0.35 5.42 11.71
CA PRO A 142 0.55 3.97 11.61
C PRO A 142 -0.66 3.16 12.11
N ALA A 143 -1.33 3.61 13.16
CA ALA A 143 -2.53 2.95 13.68
C ALA A 143 -3.72 3.07 12.72
N ALA A 144 -3.92 4.22 12.08
CA ALA A 144 -4.97 4.39 11.06
C ALA A 144 -4.69 3.50 9.84
N LEU A 145 -3.45 3.47 9.36
CA LEU A 145 -3.05 2.65 8.22
C LEU A 145 -3.20 1.15 8.52
N ALA A 146 -2.78 0.70 9.71
CA ALA A 146 -2.95 -0.70 10.13
C ALA A 146 -4.43 -1.10 10.14
N ARG A 147 -5.32 -0.25 10.67
CA ARG A 147 -6.78 -0.49 10.64
C ARG A 147 -7.35 -0.50 9.22
N ALA A 148 -6.84 0.36 8.33
CA ALA A 148 -7.23 0.37 6.92
C ALA A 148 -6.87 -0.96 6.24
N TYR A 149 -5.71 -1.55 6.54
CA TYR A 149 -5.33 -2.86 6.03
C TYR A 149 -6.21 -3.99 6.58
N VAL A 150 -6.62 -3.90 7.85
CA VAL A 150 -7.58 -4.85 8.42
C VAL A 150 -8.91 -4.78 7.65
N ARG A 151 -9.44 -3.58 7.39
CA ARG A 151 -10.66 -3.42 6.58
C ARG A 151 -10.47 -3.90 5.14
N LEU A 152 -9.36 -3.53 4.51
CA LEU A 152 -9.01 -3.95 3.15
C LEU A 152 -9.02 -5.47 3.01
N ARG A 153 -8.52 -6.21 4.01
CA ARG A 153 -8.56 -7.69 4.00
C ARG A 153 -9.96 -8.24 3.76
N HIS A 154 -11.00 -7.57 4.27
CA HIS A 154 -12.39 -8.00 4.12
C HIS A 154 -13.01 -7.61 2.78
N SER A 155 -12.59 -6.48 2.20
CA SER A 155 -13.15 -5.95 0.95
C SER A 155 -12.30 -6.21 -0.30
N ALA A 156 -11.06 -6.69 -0.15
CA ALA A 156 -10.11 -6.83 -1.24
C ALA A 156 -10.54 -7.86 -2.30
N SER A 157 -10.54 -7.41 -3.55
CA SER A 157 -10.69 -8.28 -4.71
C SER A 157 -9.57 -9.34 -4.77
N PRO A 158 -9.78 -10.46 -5.49
CA PRO A 158 -8.73 -11.47 -5.68
C PRO A 158 -7.41 -10.89 -6.22
N ALA A 159 -7.47 -9.90 -7.12
CA ALA A 159 -6.29 -9.25 -7.69
C ALA A 159 -5.49 -8.45 -6.64
N ILE A 160 -6.17 -7.74 -5.74
CA ILE A 160 -5.52 -7.01 -4.65
C ILE A 160 -4.87 -7.99 -3.67
N ARG A 161 -5.58 -9.06 -3.28
CA ARG A 161 -5.06 -10.08 -2.37
C ARG A 161 -3.79 -10.74 -2.92
N ARG A 162 -3.83 -11.25 -4.16
CA ARG A 162 -2.67 -11.85 -4.81
C ARG A 162 -1.53 -10.85 -5.03
N GLY A 163 -1.85 -9.58 -5.32
CA GLY A 163 -0.83 -8.54 -5.44
C GLY A 163 -0.09 -8.28 -4.12
N LEU A 164 -0.78 -8.30 -2.98
CA LEU A 164 -0.17 -8.15 -1.65
C LEU A 164 0.63 -9.39 -1.23
N GLU A 165 0.17 -10.59 -1.58
CA GLU A 165 0.92 -11.85 -1.39
C GLU A 165 2.18 -11.86 -2.26
N GLY A 166 2.05 -11.47 -3.52
CA GLY A 166 3.13 -11.36 -4.48
C GLY A 166 4.18 -10.35 -4.06
N ALA A 167 3.78 -9.23 -3.47
CA ALA A 167 4.69 -8.24 -2.90
C ALA A 167 5.65 -8.85 -1.87
N VAL A 168 5.18 -9.80 -1.05
CA VAL A 168 6.00 -10.49 -0.03
C VAL A 168 6.73 -11.71 -0.59
N THR A 169 6.20 -12.35 -1.62
CA THR A 169 6.79 -13.60 -2.14
C THR A 169 7.94 -13.32 -3.13
N TYR A 170 7.76 -12.37 -4.04
CA TYR A 170 8.72 -12.07 -5.11
C TYR A 170 8.86 -10.56 -5.38
N GLY A 171 8.10 -9.73 -4.68
CA GLY A 171 8.07 -8.29 -4.88
C GLY A 171 8.88 -7.51 -3.85
N THR A 172 8.50 -6.24 -3.67
CA THR A 172 9.28 -5.25 -2.91
C THR A 172 9.24 -5.46 -1.39
N ALA A 173 8.40 -6.36 -0.89
CA ALA A 173 8.27 -6.71 0.52
C ALA A 173 8.85 -8.10 0.81
N SER A 174 9.65 -8.65 -0.11
CA SER A 174 10.26 -9.97 0.06
C SER A 174 11.10 -10.06 1.33
N GLN A 175 10.75 -11.03 2.16
CA GLN A 175 11.56 -11.48 3.30
C GLN A 175 12.02 -12.91 3.04
N SER A 176 13.10 -13.32 3.71
CA SER A 176 13.73 -14.63 3.52
C SER A 176 12.69 -15.77 3.66
N PRO A 177 12.63 -16.73 2.72
CA PRO A 177 11.66 -17.81 2.75
C PRO A 177 11.86 -18.67 4.01
N GLY A 178 10.82 -18.86 4.82
CA GLY A 178 10.94 -19.70 6.03
C GLY A 178 9.75 -19.69 7.01
N THR A 179 8.79 -18.77 6.88
CA THR A 179 7.60 -18.78 7.72
C THR A 179 6.49 -19.64 7.10
N PRO A 180 5.92 -20.63 7.82
CA PRO A 180 4.82 -21.47 7.33
C PRO A 180 3.46 -20.74 7.36
N ILE A 181 3.49 -19.40 7.37
CA ILE A 181 2.31 -18.54 7.42
C ILE A 181 2.31 -17.73 6.13
N LEU A 182 1.19 -17.75 5.41
CA LEU A 182 1.01 -16.93 4.22
C LEU A 182 1.00 -15.45 4.65
N LEU A 183 1.96 -14.69 4.11
CA LEU A 183 2.17 -13.28 4.41
C LEU A 183 1.76 -12.44 3.20
N ALA A 184 1.00 -11.38 3.46
CA ALA A 184 0.62 -10.38 2.48
C ALA A 184 0.95 -9.00 3.05
N GLY A 185 1.53 -8.13 2.24
CA GLY A 185 2.06 -6.87 2.74
C GLY A 185 2.46 -5.90 1.64
N LYS A 186 2.89 -4.70 2.06
CA LYS A 186 3.30 -3.65 1.13
C LYS A 186 4.37 -2.78 1.79
N THR A 187 5.43 -2.47 1.05
CA THR A 187 6.43 -1.46 1.41
C THR A 187 6.08 -0.08 0.84
N GLY A 188 6.52 1.00 1.48
CA GLY A 188 6.35 2.35 0.99
C GLY A 188 6.86 3.41 1.92
#